data_AF-A0A496A0A5-F1
#
_entry.id   AF-A0A496A0A5-F1
#
_cell.length_a   1.000
_cell.length_b   1.000
_cell.length_c   1.000
_cell.angle_alpha   90.00
_cell.angle_beta   90.00
_cell.angle_gamma   90.00
#
_symmetry.space_group_name_H-M   'P 1'
#
loop_
_entity.id
_entity.type
_entity.pdbx_description
1 polymer ?
#
loop_
_entity_poly.entity_id
_entity_poly.type
_entity_poly.pdbx_seq_one_letter_code
_entity_poly.pdbx_strand_id
1 'polypeptide(L)'
;MKNERLLGNFIAWVLLLTFFITVANAQTPQQIWEAAAGSTVLLEMRDASNSPAGQGSGFFVGNGLIATNYHVIQKAAKGSAKLVHDQRRFEIEGYTAMDPEHDLAILKVANYSIPALPLGNSDTVEISETVYTVGNPRGLEGTFSQGHISNIHPEGTPRVHGKVLQFNAPISRGSSGGAILNSAGEVIGIVAETRDDGQNLNFAIPVNNLKALIARAGPVRPLVAESDTIPKTAVSYILSLIILSATVFGIVHFLPTVNVNTRLTAVGIGLGFGVIKTILTLLVMHVAFLNGIGSFLIRNPPIDIIHAIGCESCFHEKLIHALGCTSHFPDLLLSVVKFPTALVITAFLLGIANKVVPGFELNGFFNTFFVAVLIVVGDSLIRSVIPFV
;
A
#
# COMPACT_ATOMS: atom_id res chain seq x y z
N MET A 1 -25.71 -8.47 -76.38
CA MET A 1 -26.64 -8.21 -75.24
C MET A 1 -26.28 -8.93 -73.95
N LYS A 2 -25.87 -10.22 -73.94
CA LYS A 2 -25.54 -10.94 -72.68
C LYS A 2 -24.26 -10.43 -71.99
N ASN A 3 -23.22 -10.09 -72.74
CA ASN A 3 -21.94 -9.62 -72.18
C ASN A 3 -22.01 -8.20 -71.58
N GLU A 4 -22.86 -7.31 -72.11
CA GLU A 4 -22.96 -5.94 -71.58
C GLU A 4 -23.69 -5.88 -70.23
N ARG A 5 -24.66 -6.78 -70.00
CA ARG A 5 -25.28 -6.93 -68.67
C ARG A 5 -24.32 -7.50 -67.64
N LEU A 6 -23.41 -8.38 -68.05
CA LEU A 6 -22.37 -8.94 -67.19
C LEU A 6 -21.33 -7.88 -66.81
N LEU A 7 -20.91 -7.04 -67.75
CA LEU A 7 -19.99 -5.93 -67.50
C LEU A 7 -20.61 -4.84 -66.62
N GLY A 8 -21.88 -4.48 -66.87
CA GLY A 8 -22.61 -3.52 -66.04
C GLY A 8 -22.80 -4.02 -64.60
N ASN A 9 -23.13 -5.30 -64.42
CA ASN A 9 -23.22 -5.89 -63.09
C ASN A 9 -21.86 -5.98 -62.41
N PHE A 10 -20.79 -6.33 -63.12
CA PHE A 10 -19.43 -6.38 -62.55
C PHE A 10 -18.97 -5.00 -62.09
N ILE A 11 -19.18 -3.95 -62.90
CA ILE A 11 -18.87 -2.57 -62.54
C ILE A 11 -19.72 -2.13 -61.34
N ALA A 12 -21.01 -2.48 -61.31
CA ALA A 12 -21.87 -2.18 -60.16
C ALA A 12 -21.37 -2.87 -58.88
N TRP A 13 -20.97 -4.15 -58.95
CA TRP A 13 -20.41 -4.88 -57.80
C TRP A 13 -19.05 -4.33 -57.36
N VAL A 14 -18.19 -3.92 -58.28
CA VAL A 14 -16.92 -3.26 -57.96
C VAL A 14 -17.16 -1.90 -57.31
N LEU A 15 -18.09 -1.10 -57.83
CA LEU A 15 -18.47 0.18 -57.23
C LEU A 15 -19.08 0.01 -55.83
N LEU A 16 -19.91 -1.02 -55.64
CA LEU A 16 -20.53 -1.36 -54.35
C LEU A 16 -19.47 -1.87 -53.35
N LEU A 17 -18.48 -2.65 -53.80
CA LEU A 17 -17.33 -3.08 -53.00
C LEU A 17 -16.41 -1.90 -52.62
N THR A 18 -16.19 -0.94 -53.52
CA THR A 18 -15.41 0.26 -53.20
C THR A 18 -16.13 1.25 -52.29
N PHE A 19 -17.47 1.25 -52.28
CA PHE A 19 -18.28 2.10 -51.40
C PHE A 19 -18.27 1.62 -49.94
N PHE A 20 -17.96 0.33 -49.70
CA PHE A 20 -17.85 -0.28 -48.38
C PHE A 20 -16.42 -0.29 -47.81
N ILE A 21 -15.46 0.40 -48.45
CA ILE A 21 -14.21 0.73 -47.77
C ILE A 21 -14.55 1.83 -46.77
N THR A 22 -15.07 1.41 -45.61
CA THR A 22 -15.09 2.26 -44.42
C THR A 22 -13.63 2.57 -44.11
N VAL A 23 -13.15 3.70 -44.60
CA VAL A 23 -11.90 4.27 -44.15
C VAL A 23 -12.11 4.47 -42.66
N ALA A 24 -11.51 3.60 -41.85
CA ALA A 24 -11.33 3.83 -40.43
C ALA A 24 -10.44 5.07 -40.34
N ASN A 25 -11.06 6.24 -40.41
CA ASN A 25 -10.37 7.51 -40.29
C ASN A 25 -9.97 7.64 -38.83
N ALA A 26 -8.72 7.30 -38.52
CA ALA A 26 -8.10 7.70 -37.27
C ALA A 26 -8.30 9.21 -37.10
N GLN A 27 -8.77 9.63 -35.93
CA GLN A 27 -8.98 11.04 -35.66
C GLN A 27 -7.63 11.76 -35.68
N THR A 28 -7.60 12.99 -36.17
CA THR A 28 -6.39 13.80 -36.07
C THR A 28 -6.14 14.16 -34.60
N PRO A 29 -4.88 14.41 -34.19
CA PRO A 29 -4.58 14.86 -32.83
C PRO A 29 -5.39 16.10 -32.40
N GLN A 30 -5.64 17.01 -33.35
CA GLN A 30 -6.46 18.20 -33.11
C GLN A 30 -7.93 17.85 -32.79
N GLN A 31 -8.52 16.89 -33.51
CA GLN A 31 -9.89 16.44 -33.25
C GLN A 31 -10.02 15.76 -31.88
N ILE A 32 -9.03 14.94 -31.51
CA ILE A 32 -8.97 14.29 -30.20
C ILE A 32 -8.88 15.34 -29.10
N TRP A 33 -8.02 16.33 -29.27
CA TRP A 33 -7.87 17.44 -28.35
C TRP A 33 -9.17 18.25 -28.17
N GLU A 34 -9.82 18.65 -29.26
CA GLU A 34 -11.07 19.42 -29.20
C GLU A 34 -12.17 18.67 -28.45
N ALA A 35 -12.29 17.36 -28.67
CA ALA A 35 -13.25 16.51 -27.95
C ALA A 35 -12.89 16.39 -26.45
N ALA A 36 -11.61 16.26 -26.12
CA ALA A 36 -11.17 16.03 -24.75
C ALA A 36 -11.11 17.29 -23.89
N ALA A 37 -10.78 18.45 -24.47
CA ALA A 37 -10.73 19.72 -23.78
C ALA A 37 -12.08 20.06 -23.13
N GLY A 38 -13.19 19.82 -23.84
CA GLY A 38 -14.54 20.05 -23.35
C GLY A 38 -15.00 19.16 -22.19
N SER A 39 -14.19 18.16 -21.81
CA SER A 39 -14.46 17.22 -20.72
C SER A 39 -13.41 17.25 -19.61
N THR A 40 -12.24 17.84 -19.87
CA THR A 40 -11.12 17.84 -18.92
C THR A 40 -11.29 18.94 -17.88
N VAL A 41 -10.98 18.64 -16.63
CA VAL A 41 -11.05 19.58 -15.52
C VAL A 41 -9.74 19.67 -14.74
N LEU A 42 -9.41 20.87 -14.29
CA LEU A 42 -8.43 21.12 -13.22
C LEU A 42 -9.14 20.96 -11.88
N LEU A 43 -8.61 20.10 -11.02
CA LEU A 43 -9.09 19.89 -9.66
C LEU A 43 -8.25 20.69 -8.68
N GLU A 44 -8.93 21.48 -7.85
CA GLU A 44 -8.33 22.23 -6.75
C GLU A 44 -9.01 21.82 -5.44
N MET A 45 -8.27 21.09 -4.62
CA MET A 45 -8.77 20.48 -3.40
C MET A 45 -8.26 21.24 -2.17
N ARG A 46 -9.12 21.39 -1.17
CA ARG A 46 -8.81 22.09 0.09
C ARG A 46 -9.17 21.23 1.29
N ASP A 47 -8.40 21.37 2.35
CA ASP A 47 -8.68 20.71 3.63
C ASP A 47 -9.81 21.45 4.40
N ALA A 48 -10.09 20.98 5.62
CA ALA A 48 -11.09 21.59 6.49
C ALA A 48 -10.74 23.04 6.90
N SER A 49 -9.44 23.38 6.95
CA SER A 49 -8.94 24.72 7.25
C SER A 49 -8.95 25.67 6.05
N ASN A 50 -9.41 25.20 4.88
CA ASN A 50 -9.39 25.91 3.60
C ASN A 50 -7.98 26.09 3.00
N SER A 51 -6.99 25.33 3.49
CA SER A 51 -5.64 25.31 2.91
C SER A 51 -5.57 24.37 1.71
N PRO A 52 -4.68 24.61 0.72
CA PRO A 52 -4.48 23.69 -0.41
C PRO A 52 -4.11 22.29 0.08
N ALA A 53 -4.89 21.28 -0.31
CA ALA A 53 -4.72 19.89 0.10
C ALA A 53 -4.34 18.96 -1.05
N GLY A 54 -4.69 19.35 -2.28
CA GLY A 54 -4.42 18.58 -3.49
C GLY A 54 -4.69 19.39 -4.74
N GLN A 55 -3.99 19.06 -5.81
CA GLN A 55 -4.20 19.61 -7.14
C GLN A 55 -3.94 18.51 -8.16
N GLY A 56 -4.82 18.41 -9.15
CA GLY A 56 -4.70 17.37 -10.17
C GLY A 56 -5.61 17.63 -11.35
N SER A 57 -5.78 16.59 -12.15
CA SER A 57 -6.63 16.57 -13.32
C SER A 57 -7.80 15.61 -13.10
N GLY A 58 -8.83 15.79 -13.89
CA GLY A 58 -9.92 14.84 -14.02
C GLY A 58 -10.62 15.02 -15.36
N PHE A 59 -11.58 14.16 -15.63
CA PHE A 59 -12.42 14.28 -16.83
C PHE A 59 -13.82 13.75 -16.57
N PHE A 60 -14.81 14.24 -17.32
CA PHE A 60 -16.18 13.79 -17.16
C PHE A 60 -16.40 12.40 -17.76
N VAL A 61 -17.09 11.55 -17.00
CA VAL A 61 -17.55 10.20 -17.40
C VAL A 61 -19.08 10.10 -17.51
N GLY A 62 -19.76 11.25 -17.52
CA GLY A 62 -21.20 11.37 -17.73
C GLY A 62 -21.97 11.81 -16.48
N ASN A 63 -23.12 12.45 -16.66
CA ASN A 63 -24.04 12.85 -15.58
C ASN A 63 -23.38 13.67 -14.45
N GLY A 64 -22.42 14.55 -14.75
CA GLY A 64 -21.69 15.31 -13.74
C GLY A 64 -20.74 14.48 -12.88
N LEU A 65 -20.41 13.25 -13.30
CA LEU A 65 -19.39 12.41 -12.69
C LEU A 65 -18.03 12.74 -13.30
N ILE A 66 -17.03 12.91 -12.43
CA ILE A 66 -15.65 13.20 -12.82
C ILE A 66 -14.77 12.06 -12.31
N ALA A 67 -14.00 11.45 -13.21
CA ALA A 67 -12.96 10.50 -12.85
C ALA A 67 -11.66 11.25 -12.51
N THR A 68 -10.96 10.79 -11.46
CA THR A 68 -9.64 11.28 -11.06
C THR A 68 -8.92 10.22 -10.21
N ASN A 69 -7.75 10.56 -9.66
CA ASN A 69 -7.07 9.71 -8.70
C ASN A 69 -7.54 9.92 -7.26
N TYR A 70 -7.46 8.87 -6.45
CA TYR A 70 -7.74 8.94 -5.02
C TYR A 70 -6.79 9.89 -4.30
N HIS A 71 -5.48 9.83 -4.60
CA HIS A 71 -4.49 10.66 -3.92
C HIS A 71 -4.65 12.17 -4.16
N VAL A 72 -5.34 12.57 -5.23
CA VAL A 72 -5.66 13.98 -5.50
C VAL A 72 -6.65 14.51 -4.46
N ILE A 73 -7.53 13.65 -3.94
CA ILE A 73 -8.65 14.02 -3.08
C ILE A 73 -8.52 13.54 -1.62
N GLN A 74 -7.59 12.63 -1.31
CA GLN A 74 -7.52 11.94 -0.01
C GLN A 74 -7.46 12.87 1.22
N LYS A 75 -6.84 14.05 1.09
CA LYS A 75 -6.70 15.04 2.18
C LYS A 75 -7.76 16.15 2.13
N ALA A 76 -8.69 16.06 1.19
CA ALA A 76 -9.63 17.13 0.91
C ALA A 76 -10.88 16.99 1.79
N ALA A 77 -11.36 18.13 2.30
CA ALA A 77 -12.70 18.26 2.87
C ALA A 77 -13.67 18.94 1.87
N LYS A 78 -13.13 19.64 0.88
CA LYS A 78 -13.89 20.34 -0.18
C LYS A 78 -12.99 20.53 -1.40
N GLY A 79 -13.59 20.85 -2.54
CA GLY A 79 -12.82 21.16 -3.73
C GLY A 79 -13.69 21.68 -4.85
N SER A 80 -13.03 22.11 -5.92
CA SER A 80 -13.70 22.58 -7.12
C SER A 80 -13.05 22.00 -8.38
N ALA A 81 -13.86 21.83 -9.42
CA ALA A 81 -13.44 21.40 -10.74
C ALA A 81 -13.60 22.57 -11.72
N LYS A 82 -12.50 23.06 -12.30
CA LYS A 82 -12.52 24.09 -13.34
C LYS A 82 -12.39 23.42 -14.71
N LEU A 83 -13.34 23.66 -15.60
CA LEU A 83 -13.31 23.10 -16.95
C LEU A 83 -12.22 23.77 -17.78
N VAL A 84 -11.45 22.96 -18.52
CA VAL A 84 -10.37 23.43 -19.38
C VAL A 84 -10.93 24.32 -20.49
N HIS A 85 -10.22 25.42 -20.78
CA HIS A 85 -10.61 26.44 -21.78
C HIS A 85 -12.00 27.07 -21.56
N ASP A 86 -12.53 26.96 -20.34
CA ASP A 86 -13.77 27.56 -19.93
C ASP A 86 -13.57 28.29 -18.59
N GLN A 87 -14.43 29.28 -18.30
CA GLN A 87 -14.46 29.96 -17.01
C GLN A 87 -15.36 29.23 -16.00
N ARG A 88 -16.14 28.24 -16.44
CA ARG A 88 -16.99 27.44 -15.57
C ARG A 88 -16.17 26.67 -14.54
N ARG A 89 -16.54 26.88 -13.28
CA ARG A 89 -16.04 26.17 -12.11
C ARG A 89 -17.22 25.54 -11.39
N PHE A 90 -17.06 24.27 -11.04
CA PHE A 90 -18.07 23.48 -10.36
C PHE A 90 -17.59 23.16 -8.95
N GLU A 91 -18.44 23.40 -7.96
CA GLU A 91 -18.21 22.90 -6.60
C GLU A 91 -18.41 21.39 -6.58
N ILE A 92 -17.50 20.67 -5.92
CA ILE A 92 -17.59 19.21 -5.76
C ILE A 92 -18.55 18.92 -4.61
N GLU A 93 -19.65 18.23 -4.93
CA GLU A 93 -20.65 17.80 -3.95
C GLU A 93 -20.11 16.69 -3.04
N GLY A 94 -19.20 15.86 -3.57
CA GLY A 94 -18.62 14.73 -2.89
C GLY A 94 -18.08 13.68 -3.85
N TYR A 95 -17.91 12.46 -3.37
CA TYR A 95 -17.56 11.29 -4.17
C TYR A 95 -18.72 10.29 -4.23
N THR A 96 -18.81 9.53 -5.31
CA THR A 96 -19.80 8.44 -5.49
C THR A 96 -19.16 7.05 -5.37
N ALA A 97 -17.86 6.94 -5.65
CA ALA A 97 -17.05 5.76 -5.40
C ALA A 97 -15.57 6.14 -5.29
N MET A 98 -14.79 5.32 -4.58
CA MET A 98 -13.34 5.42 -4.48
C MET A 98 -12.75 4.01 -4.46
N ASP A 99 -11.54 3.87 -4.97
CA ASP A 99 -10.73 2.66 -4.96
C ASP A 99 -9.29 3.04 -4.57
N PRO A 100 -8.99 3.10 -3.26
CA PRO A 100 -7.66 3.50 -2.78
C PRO A 100 -6.54 2.56 -3.26
N GLU A 101 -6.83 1.27 -3.43
CA GLU A 101 -5.87 0.25 -3.88
C GLU A 101 -5.37 0.54 -5.31
N HIS A 102 -6.28 0.96 -6.19
CA HIS A 102 -5.96 1.31 -7.57
C HIS A 102 -5.81 2.83 -7.79
N ASP A 103 -5.81 3.62 -6.72
CA ASP A 103 -5.68 5.07 -6.76
C ASP A 103 -6.72 5.77 -7.67
N LEU A 104 -8.00 5.39 -7.58
CA LEU A 104 -9.10 5.98 -8.36
C LEU A 104 -10.22 6.57 -7.49
N ALA A 105 -10.87 7.61 -8.00
CA ALA A 105 -12.06 8.20 -7.41
C ALA A 105 -13.04 8.72 -8.47
N ILE A 106 -14.34 8.65 -8.14
CA ILE A 106 -15.42 9.27 -8.92
C ILE A 106 -16.05 10.38 -8.09
N LEU A 107 -15.86 11.61 -8.53
CA LEU A 107 -16.42 12.81 -7.92
C LEU A 107 -17.77 13.16 -8.55
N LYS A 108 -18.58 13.92 -7.81
CA LYS A 108 -19.85 14.46 -8.29
C LYS A 108 -19.86 15.98 -8.25
N VAL A 109 -20.36 16.58 -9.33
CA VAL A 109 -20.69 18.00 -9.42
C VAL A 109 -22.10 18.20 -9.99
N ALA A 110 -22.69 19.37 -9.75
CA ALA A 110 -23.97 19.78 -10.34
C ALA A 110 -23.82 19.99 -11.86
N ASN A 111 -24.72 19.39 -12.65
CA ASN A 111 -24.56 19.25 -14.10
C ASN A 111 -25.18 20.42 -14.89
N TYR A 112 -24.43 20.91 -15.89
CA TYR A 112 -24.98 21.53 -17.10
C TYR A 112 -24.21 21.00 -18.32
N SER A 113 -24.83 20.08 -19.06
CA SER A 113 -24.45 19.58 -20.41
C SER A 113 -22.94 19.51 -20.72
N ILE A 114 -22.14 18.88 -19.87
CA ILE A 114 -20.72 18.62 -20.17
C ILE A 114 -20.56 17.27 -20.88
N PRO A 115 -19.88 17.20 -22.04
CA PRO A 115 -19.64 15.93 -22.72
C PRO A 115 -18.74 15.01 -21.90
N ALA A 116 -19.09 13.72 -21.89
CA ALA A 116 -18.26 12.67 -21.31
C ALA A 116 -17.23 12.21 -22.33
N LEU A 117 -16.04 11.83 -21.86
CA LEU A 117 -15.08 11.12 -22.71
C LEU A 117 -15.53 9.65 -22.91
N PRO A 118 -15.47 9.13 -24.15
CA PRO A 118 -15.74 7.71 -24.39
C PRO A 118 -14.66 6.85 -23.74
N LEU A 119 -15.06 5.72 -23.14
CA LEU A 119 -14.15 4.81 -22.45
C LEU A 119 -13.85 3.58 -23.32
N GLY A 120 -12.60 3.43 -23.75
CA GLY A 120 -12.10 2.33 -24.58
C GLY A 120 -11.88 1.04 -23.79
N ASN A 121 -11.04 0.13 -24.30
CA ASN A 121 -10.72 -1.13 -23.62
C ASN A 121 -9.22 -1.23 -23.34
N SER A 122 -8.83 -1.24 -22.07
CA SER A 122 -7.41 -1.35 -21.69
C SER A 122 -6.83 -2.77 -21.79
N ASP A 123 -7.66 -3.78 -22.07
CA ASP A 123 -7.19 -5.16 -22.26
C ASP A 123 -6.71 -5.44 -23.68
N THR A 124 -7.05 -4.57 -24.63
CA THR A 124 -6.58 -4.62 -26.02
C THR A 124 -5.41 -3.69 -26.28
N VAL A 125 -4.93 -2.98 -25.26
CA VAL A 125 -3.82 -2.03 -25.39
C VAL A 125 -2.51 -2.78 -25.63
N GLU A 126 -1.77 -2.34 -26.64
CA GLU A 126 -0.50 -2.95 -27.04
C GLU A 126 0.69 -1.99 -26.83
N ILE A 127 1.88 -2.55 -26.67
CA ILE A 127 3.13 -1.77 -26.65
C ILE A 127 3.30 -1.08 -28.01
N SER A 128 3.80 0.15 -28.00
CA SER A 128 3.95 1.04 -29.15
C SER A 128 2.65 1.65 -29.70
N GLU A 129 1.50 1.39 -29.08
CA GLU A 129 0.26 2.08 -29.43
C GLU A 129 0.41 3.59 -29.16
N THR A 130 -0.01 4.43 -30.12
CA THR A 130 0.05 5.89 -29.98
C THR A 130 -0.99 6.35 -28.98
N VAL A 131 -0.56 7.21 -28.05
CA VAL A 131 -1.43 7.76 -27.02
C VAL A 131 -1.33 9.27 -26.92
N TYR A 132 -2.44 9.87 -26.50
CA TYR A 132 -2.54 11.29 -26.22
C TYR A 132 -2.93 11.50 -24.76
N THR A 133 -2.17 12.32 -24.05
CA THR A 133 -2.44 12.64 -22.65
C THR A 133 -3.00 14.04 -22.54
N VAL A 134 -4.08 14.18 -21.78
CA VAL A 134 -4.76 15.44 -21.52
C VAL A 134 -4.83 15.68 -20.01
N GLY A 135 -4.38 16.85 -19.56
CA GLY A 135 -4.42 17.22 -18.15
C GLY A 135 -3.94 18.64 -17.87
N ASN A 136 -3.62 18.90 -16.61
CA ASN A 136 -3.30 20.23 -16.08
C ASN A 136 -1.97 20.23 -15.31
N PRO A 137 -0.83 19.99 -15.97
CA PRO A 137 0.48 19.96 -15.34
C PRO A 137 0.79 21.27 -14.64
N ARG A 138 1.13 21.20 -13.36
CA ARG A 138 1.41 22.35 -12.48
C ARG A 138 0.26 23.37 -12.43
N GLY A 139 -0.96 22.95 -12.72
CA GLY A 139 -2.11 23.84 -12.84
C GLY A 139 -2.19 24.62 -14.15
N LEU A 140 -1.28 24.35 -15.11
CA LEU A 140 -1.38 24.92 -16.46
C LEU A 140 -2.49 24.17 -17.20
N GLU A 141 -3.62 24.85 -17.37
CA GLU A 141 -4.84 24.26 -17.90
C GLU A 141 -4.67 23.73 -19.31
N GLY A 142 -5.19 22.52 -19.56
CA GLY A 142 -5.37 22.02 -20.92
C GLY A 142 -4.08 21.70 -21.67
N THR A 143 -3.13 21.03 -21.02
CA THR A 143 -1.96 20.52 -21.73
C THR A 143 -2.31 19.24 -22.47
N PHE A 144 -2.01 19.22 -23.77
CA PHE A 144 -2.13 18.07 -24.65
C PHE A 144 -0.73 17.58 -25.03
N SER A 145 -0.42 16.32 -24.77
CA SER A 145 0.86 15.71 -25.13
C SER A 145 0.67 14.38 -25.84
N GLN A 146 1.62 14.04 -26.73
CA GLN A 146 1.60 12.80 -27.49
C GLN A 146 2.78 11.91 -27.09
N GLY A 147 2.55 10.60 -27.08
CA GLY A 147 3.56 9.58 -26.84
C GLY A 147 3.07 8.21 -27.30
N HIS A 148 3.61 7.15 -26.69
CA HIS A 148 3.16 5.78 -26.90
C HIS A 148 3.20 4.97 -25.60
N ILE A 149 2.53 3.82 -25.61
CA ILE A 149 2.68 2.80 -24.57
C ILE A 149 4.09 2.20 -24.66
N SER A 150 4.88 2.38 -23.62
CA SER A 150 6.25 1.89 -23.56
C SER A 150 6.33 0.46 -23.01
N ASN A 151 5.46 0.09 -22.07
CA ASN A 151 5.41 -1.24 -21.48
C ASN A 151 4.08 -1.46 -20.72
N ILE A 152 3.81 -2.70 -20.31
CA ILE A 152 2.67 -3.07 -19.46
C ILE A 152 3.20 -3.87 -18.28
N HIS A 153 2.89 -3.43 -17.05
CA HIS A 153 3.37 -4.06 -15.81
C HIS A 153 2.20 -4.73 -15.09
N PRO A 154 2.09 -6.08 -15.07
CA PRO A 154 0.94 -6.78 -14.51
C PRO A 154 0.77 -6.58 -12.99
N GLU A 155 1.88 -6.44 -12.28
CA GLU A 155 1.93 -6.36 -10.81
C GLU A 155 1.83 -4.92 -10.29
N GLY A 156 1.92 -3.92 -11.17
CA GLY A 156 1.86 -2.51 -10.81
C GLY A 156 3.20 -1.86 -10.51
N THR A 157 3.15 -0.79 -9.71
CA THR A 157 4.30 -0.06 -9.17
C THR A 157 4.28 -0.12 -7.64
N PRO A 158 5.32 0.37 -6.94
CA PRO A 158 5.25 0.51 -5.48
C PRO A 158 4.12 1.43 -4.97
N ARG A 159 3.50 2.24 -5.84
CA ARG A 159 2.46 3.21 -5.46
C ARG A 159 1.07 2.82 -5.98
N VAL A 160 0.98 2.12 -7.11
CA VAL A 160 -0.28 1.68 -7.71
C VAL A 160 -0.25 0.17 -7.84
N HIS A 161 -1.14 -0.51 -7.12
CA HIS A 161 -1.22 -1.97 -7.15
C HIS A 161 -2.00 -2.47 -8.37
N GLY A 162 -1.60 -3.63 -8.88
CA GLY A 162 -2.22 -4.27 -10.04
C GLY A 162 -1.77 -3.67 -11.37
N LYS A 163 -2.28 -4.21 -12.49
CA LYS A 163 -1.84 -3.89 -13.85
C LYS A 163 -1.76 -2.37 -14.08
N VAL A 164 -0.61 -1.88 -14.56
CA VAL A 164 -0.43 -0.48 -15.00
C VAL A 164 0.13 -0.41 -16.42
N LEU A 165 -0.22 0.68 -17.11
CA LEU A 165 0.29 1.01 -18.44
C LEU A 165 1.45 1.99 -18.28
N GLN A 166 2.64 1.63 -18.75
CA GLN A 166 3.76 2.57 -18.83
C GLN A 166 3.69 3.33 -20.17
N PHE A 167 3.86 4.64 -20.14
CA PHE A 167 3.83 5.50 -21.33
C PHE A 167 4.87 6.61 -21.24
N ASN A 168 5.16 7.28 -22.36
CA ASN A 168 6.23 8.28 -22.42
C ASN A 168 5.81 9.68 -22.90
N ALA A 169 4.51 9.94 -23.06
CA ALA A 169 4.03 11.29 -23.32
C ALA A 169 4.45 12.24 -22.18
N PRO A 170 4.99 13.44 -22.47
CA PRO A 170 5.42 14.37 -21.43
C PRO A 170 4.28 14.72 -20.47
N ILE A 171 4.55 14.56 -19.17
CA ILE A 171 3.66 14.96 -18.07
C ILE A 171 4.47 15.63 -16.96
N SER A 172 3.78 16.23 -16.00
CA SER A 172 4.37 16.76 -14.77
C SER A 172 3.38 16.64 -13.61
N ARG A 173 3.84 16.89 -12.38
CA ARG A 173 2.95 17.03 -11.21
C ARG A 173 1.72 17.86 -11.56
N GLY A 174 0.52 17.38 -11.22
CA GLY A 174 -0.77 17.98 -11.63
C GLY A 174 -1.47 17.25 -12.79
N SER A 175 -0.73 16.43 -13.55
CA SER A 175 -1.33 15.58 -14.60
C SER A 175 -2.07 14.35 -14.03
N SER A 176 -1.84 13.99 -12.77
CA SER A 176 -2.52 12.91 -12.05
C SER A 176 -4.05 13.05 -12.18
N GLY A 177 -4.72 11.98 -12.59
CA GLY A 177 -6.15 11.91 -12.85
C GLY A 177 -6.55 12.32 -14.26
N GLY A 178 -5.60 12.78 -15.08
CA GLY A 178 -5.80 13.10 -16.49
C GLY A 178 -6.03 11.87 -17.37
N ALA A 179 -6.67 12.07 -18.52
CA ALA A 179 -6.99 11.00 -19.45
C ALA A 179 -5.81 10.66 -20.36
N ILE A 180 -5.65 9.36 -20.65
CA ILE A 180 -4.82 8.85 -21.75
C ILE A 180 -5.76 8.28 -22.81
N LEU A 181 -5.67 8.81 -24.02
CA LEU A 181 -6.56 8.56 -25.14
C LEU A 181 -5.84 7.78 -26.24
N ASN A 182 -6.54 6.81 -26.85
CA ASN A 182 -6.09 6.16 -28.09
C ASN A 182 -6.35 7.05 -29.32
N SER A 183 -5.97 6.58 -30.52
CA SER A 183 -6.20 7.29 -31.79
C SER A 183 -7.67 7.42 -32.20
N ALA A 184 -8.59 6.76 -31.50
CA ALA A 184 -10.04 6.92 -31.67
C ALA A 184 -10.65 7.94 -30.69
N GLY A 185 -9.82 8.57 -29.84
CA GLY A 185 -10.28 9.53 -28.82
C GLY A 185 -10.93 8.87 -27.61
N GLU A 186 -10.72 7.56 -27.40
CA GLU A 186 -11.25 6.82 -26.27
C GLU A 186 -10.23 6.74 -25.14
N VAL A 187 -10.68 6.90 -23.90
CA VAL A 187 -9.83 6.75 -22.72
C VAL A 187 -9.41 5.29 -22.57
N ILE A 188 -8.10 5.05 -22.55
CA ILE A 188 -7.51 3.73 -22.28
C ILE A 188 -6.76 3.67 -20.95
N GLY A 189 -6.45 4.83 -20.36
CA GLY A 189 -5.80 4.91 -19.05
C GLY A 189 -6.00 6.24 -18.35
N ILE A 190 -5.67 6.27 -17.06
CA ILE A 190 -5.72 7.44 -16.19
C ILE A 190 -4.31 7.67 -15.65
N VAL A 191 -3.73 8.84 -15.93
CA VAL A 191 -2.39 9.20 -15.46
C VAL A 191 -2.34 9.13 -13.93
N ALA A 192 -1.38 8.39 -13.37
CA ALA A 192 -1.34 8.15 -11.91
C ALA A 192 0.01 8.53 -11.28
N GLU A 193 1.11 8.18 -11.95
CA GLU A 193 2.45 8.31 -11.40
C GLU A 193 3.45 8.71 -12.49
N THR A 194 4.45 9.49 -12.10
CA THR A 194 5.68 9.72 -12.86
C THR A 194 6.85 9.47 -11.92
N ARG A 195 7.92 8.84 -12.42
CA ARG A 195 9.13 8.65 -11.62
C ARG A 195 10.12 9.78 -11.86
N ASP A 196 10.59 10.36 -10.77
CA ASP A 196 11.57 11.47 -10.78
C ASP A 196 13.02 10.99 -11.04
N ASP A 197 13.29 9.67 -10.97
CA ASP A 197 14.62 9.07 -11.17
C ASP A 197 14.92 8.68 -12.63
N GLY A 198 14.02 9.03 -13.55
CA GLY A 198 14.18 8.83 -14.99
C GLY A 198 13.42 9.87 -15.80
N GLN A 199 13.54 9.78 -17.13
CA GLN A 199 12.81 10.65 -18.04
C GLN A 199 11.67 9.87 -18.67
N ASN A 200 10.47 10.46 -18.67
CA ASN A 200 9.26 9.89 -19.27
C ASN A 200 8.93 8.46 -18.77
N LEU A 201 9.23 8.19 -17.50
CA LEU A 201 8.79 6.98 -16.79
C LEU A 201 7.44 7.25 -16.14
N ASN A 202 6.39 7.21 -16.96
CA ASN A 202 5.04 7.54 -16.55
C ASN A 202 4.16 6.29 -16.51
N PHE A 203 3.25 6.24 -15.56
CA PHE A 203 2.37 5.10 -15.31
C PHE A 203 0.92 5.55 -15.22
N ALA A 204 0.05 4.72 -15.78
CA ALA A 204 -1.38 4.95 -15.82
C ALA A 204 -2.17 3.73 -15.37
N ILE A 205 -3.27 4.01 -14.69
CA ILE A 205 -4.25 3.00 -14.28
C ILE A 205 -5.09 2.64 -15.51
N PRO A 206 -5.28 1.34 -15.83
CA PRO A 206 -6.10 0.90 -16.96
C PRO A 206 -7.56 1.37 -16.86
N VAL A 207 -8.16 1.80 -17.98
CA VAL A 207 -9.56 2.29 -17.98
C VAL A 207 -10.56 1.24 -17.51
N ASN A 208 -10.27 -0.06 -17.63
CA ASN A 208 -11.18 -1.10 -17.16
C ASN A 208 -11.34 -1.09 -15.63
N ASN A 209 -10.31 -0.68 -14.87
CA ASN A 209 -10.43 -0.43 -13.43
C ASN A 209 -11.41 0.71 -13.14
N LEU A 210 -11.34 1.78 -13.95
CA LEU A 210 -12.29 2.90 -13.87
C LEU A 210 -13.71 2.47 -14.22
N LYS A 211 -13.91 1.67 -15.26
CA LYS A 211 -15.23 1.10 -15.62
C LYS A 211 -15.81 0.28 -14.46
N ALA A 212 -15.00 -0.58 -13.84
CA ALA A 212 -15.41 -1.36 -12.69
C ALA A 212 -15.74 -0.48 -11.46
N LEU A 213 -15.06 0.65 -11.29
CA LEU A 213 -15.38 1.62 -10.24
C LEU A 213 -16.70 2.35 -10.51
N ILE A 214 -16.93 2.80 -11.75
CA ILE A 214 -18.17 3.47 -12.17
C ILE A 214 -19.38 2.54 -11.96
N ALA A 215 -19.25 1.24 -12.27
CA ALA A 215 -20.31 0.26 -12.04
C ALA A 215 -20.71 0.11 -10.56
N ARG A 216 -19.82 0.49 -9.64
CA ARG A 216 -20.04 0.46 -8.18
C ARG A 216 -20.43 1.84 -7.62
N ALA A 217 -20.60 2.86 -8.46
CA ALA A 217 -20.94 4.22 -8.03
C ALA A 217 -22.28 4.23 -7.28
N GLY A 218 -22.25 4.82 -6.08
CA GLY A 218 -23.40 4.92 -5.19
C GLY A 218 -23.88 6.37 -4.99
N PRO A 219 -24.67 6.62 -3.93
CA PRO A 219 -25.06 7.98 -3.56
C PRO A 219 -23.83 8.83 -3.21
N VAL A 220 -23.97 10.14 -3.38
CA VAL A 220 -22.90 11.10 -3.08
C VAL A 220 -22.59 11.07 -1.58
N ARG A 221 -21.30 10.96 -1.26
CA ARG A 221 -20.76 11.02 0.09
C ARG A 221 -19.83 12.24 0.21
N PRO A 222 -19.86 12.96 1.33
CA PRO A 222 -19.00 14.12 1.52
C PRO A 222 -17.52 13.72 1.49
N LEU A 223 -16.67 14.62 1.01
CA LEU A 223 -15.22 14.48 1.15
C LEU A 223 -14.87 14.60 2.63
N VAL A 224 -14.23 13.58 3.17
CA VAL A 224 -13.69 13.60 4.53
C VAL A 224 -12.19 13.56 4.37
N ALA A 225 -11.53 14.65 4.76
CA ALA A 225 -10.08 14.67 4.81
C ALA A 225 -9.66 13.52 5.72
N GLU A 226 -8.82 12.62 5.22
CA GLU A 226 -8.21 11.58 6.03
C GLU A 226 -7.47 12.29 7.16
N SER A 227 -8.08 12.32 8.34
CA SER A 227 -7.46 12.79 9.57
C SER A 227 -6.24 11.91 9.72
N ASP A 228 -5.03 12.46 9.75
CA ASP A 228 -3.82 11.74 10.14
C ASP A 228 -4.09 11.05 11.48
N THR A 229 -4.60 9.81 11.43
CA THR A 229 -4.95 9.03 12.60
C THR A 229 -3.63 8.62 13.21
N ILE A 230 -3.27 9.38 14.25
CA ILE A 230 -2.08 9.25 15.07
C ILE A 230 -0.79 9.58 14.26
N PRO A 231 -0.11 10.70 14.58
CA PRO A 231 1.18 11.01 13.99
C PRO A 231 2.10 9.78 14.06
N LYS A 232 2.80 9.45 12.97
CA LYS A 232 3.79 8.35 12.98
C LYS A 232 4.81 8.51 14.12
N THR A 233 5.06 9.76 14.54
CA THR A 233 5.82 10.11 15.75
C THR A 233 5.15 9.63 17.04
N ALA A 234 3.84 9.83 17.20
CA ALA A 234 3.10 9.35 18.38
C ALA A 234 3.07 7.81 18.46
N VAL A 235 2.95 7.09 17.34
CA VAL A 235 3.10 5.62 17.32
C VAL A 235 4.52 5.21 17.74
N SER A 236 5.55 5.90 17.25
CA SER A 236 6.94 5.66 17.65
C SER A 236 7.19 5.94 19.13
N TYR A 237 6.61 7.02 19.67
CA TYR A 237 6.70 7.36 21.10
C TYR A 237 5.98 6.34 21.99
N ILE A 238 4.78 5.91 21.60
CA ILE A 238 4.01 4.88 22.32
C ILE A 238 4.79 3.55 22.31
N LEU A 239 5.36 3.16 21.18
CA LEU A 239 6.17 1.94 21.10
C LEU A 239 7.46 2.04 21.92
N SER A 240 8.11 3.21 21.91
CA SER A 240 9.31 3.46 22.73
C SER A 240 9.00 3.43 24.22
N LEU A 241 7.84 3.96 24.64
CA LEU A 241 7.34 3.88 26.03
C LEU A 241 7.04 2.43 26.44
N ILE A 242 6.45 1.64 25.55
CA ILE A 242 6.20 0.20 25.79
C ILE A 242 7.53 -0.54 25.97
N ILE A 243 8.50 -0.33 25.08
CA ILE A 243 9.83 -0.97 25.18
C ILE A 243 10.57 -0.53 26.46
N LEU A 244 10.54 0.76 26.79
CA LEU A 244 11.16 1.28 28.02
C LEU A 244 10.50 0.69 29.27
N SER A 245 9.16 0.59 29.30
CA SER A 245 8.43 0.00 30.42
C SER A 245 8.77 -1.47 30.62
N ALA A 246 8.88 -2.25 29.55
CA ALA A 246 9.29 -3.66 29.59
C ALA A 246 10.73 -3.82 30.08
N THR A 247 11.62 -2.91 29.67
CA THR A 247 13.03 -2.89 30.08
C THR A 247 13.16 -2.56 31.58
N VAL A 248 12.47 -1.51 32.05
CA VAL A 248 12.47 -1.11 33.46
C VAL A 248 11.83 -2.19 34.34
N PHE A 249 10.72 -2.79 33.91
CA PHE A 249 10.10 -3.91 34.62
C PHE A 249 11.04 -5.11 34.75
N GLY A 250 11.71 -5.49 33.66
CA GLY A 250 12.72 -6.55 33.68
C GLY A 250 13.87 -6.26 34.65
N ILE A 251 14.40 -5.03 34.64
CA ILE A 251 15.47 -4.60 35.55
C ILE A 251 15.00 -4.62 37.02
N VAL A 252 13.85 -4.02 37.33
CA VAL A 252 13.38 -3.86 38.72
C VAL A 252 12.95 -5.19 39.35
N HIS A 253 12.37 -6.12 38.58
CA HIS A 253 11.87 -7.38 39.13
C HIS A 253 12.88 -8.53 39.10
N PHE A 254 13.89 -8.51 38.21
CA PHE A 254 14.90 -9.58 38.17
C PHE A 254 16.20 -9.27 38.91
N LEU A 255 16.50 -8.00 39.22
CA LEU A 255 17.73 -7.65 39.95
C LEU A 255 17.69 -7.84 41.48
N PRO A 256 16.56 -7.77 42.22
CA PRO A 256 16.64 -7.83 43.68
C PRO A 256 16.67 -9.24 44.28
N THR A 257 16.40 -10.31 43.53
CA THR A 257 16.32 -11.68 44.11
C THR A 257 17.63 -12.46 44.05
N VAL A 258 18.75 -11.78 43.79
CA VAL A 258 20.06 -12.42 43.75
C VAL A 258 20.68 -12.40 45.14
N ASN A 259 20.21 -13.28 46.03
CA ASN A 259 20.96 -13.59 47.25
C ASN A 259 22.24 -14.34 46.84
N VAL A 260 23.39 -13.84 47.27
CA VAL A 260 24.72 -14.25 46.80
C VAL A 260 25.10 -15.58 47.44
N ASN A 261 24.47 -16.68 47.02
CA ASN A 261 25.03 -18.01 47.23
C ASN A 261 24.58 -19.00 46.15
N THR A 262 25.56 -19.39 45.32
CA THR A 262 25.64 -20.56 44.43
C THR A 262 24.56 -20.81 43.35
N ARG A 263 25.04 -20.96 42.09
CA ARG A 263 24.40 -21.52 40.87
C ARG A 263 23.16 -20.83 40.29
N LEU A 264 22.25 -20.26 41.07
CA LEU A 264 21.07 -19.52 40.55
C LEU A 264 21.42 -18.11 40.02
N THR A 265 22.52 -17.52 40.49
CA THR A 265 23.11 -16.26 40.03
C THR A 265 23.46 -16.29 38.54
N ALA A 266 24.08 -17.38 38.05
CA ALA A 266 24.48 -17.51 36.65
C ALA A 266 23.27 -17.62 35.71
N VAL A 267 22.20 -18.29 36.14
CA VAL A 267 20.95 -18.42 35.38
C VAL A 267 20.20 -17.08 35.32
N GLY A 268 20.13 -16.34 36.43
CA GLY A 268 19.54 -15.00 36.47
C GLY A 268 20.28 -14.00 35.59
N ILE A 269 21.62 -14.02 35.61
CA ILE A 269 22.45 -13.20 34.72
C ILE A 269 22.24 -13.60 33.25
N GLY A 270 22.21 -14.90 32.93
CA GLY A 270 21.96 -15.39 31.56
C GLY A 270 20.60 -15.01 31.01
N LEU A 271 19.54 -15.08 31.82
CA LEU A 271 18.19 -14.64 31.44
C LEU A 271 18.12 -13.12 31.23
N GLY A 272 18.79 -12.34 32.11
CA GLY A 272 18.90 -10.89 31.95
C GLY A 272 19.61 -10.49 30.66
N PHE A 273 20.73 -11.13 30.33
CA PHE A 273 21.46 -10.91 29.07
C PHE A 273 20.64 -11.30 27.83
N GLY A 274 19.87 -12.38 27.90
CA GLY A 274 18.96 -12.80 26.82
C GLY A 274 17.88 -11.75 26.54
N VAL A 275 17.21 -11.26 27.60
CA VAL A 275 16.18 -10.22 27.49
C VAL A 275 16.77 -8.91 26.95
N ILE A 276 17.94 -8.49 27.44
CA ILE A 276 18.63 -7.29 26.94
C ILE A 276 19.00 -7.44 25.46
N LYS A 277 19.50 -8.61 25.03
CA LYS A 277 19.86 -8.89 23.64
C LYS A 277 18.63 -8.84 22.71
N THR A 278 17.50 -9.39 23.15
CA THR A 278 16.23 -9.32 22.40
C THR A 278 15.71 -7.89 22.31
N ILE A 279 15.74 -7.11 23.39
CA ILE A 279 15.33 -5.71 23.40
C ILE A 279 16.22 -4.86 22.48
N LEU A 280 17.54 -5.05 22.54
CA LEU A 280 18.48 -4.33 21.69
C LEU A 280 18.30 -4.69 20.20
N THR A 281 18.01 -5.95 19.89
CA THR A 281 17.75 -6.41 18.52
C THR A 281 16.46 -5.78 17.98
N LEU A 282 15.40 -5.73 18.79
CA LEU A 282 14.14 -5.07 18.43
C LEU A 282 14.33 -3.56 18.23
N LEU A 283 15.15 -2.91 19.07
CA LEU A 283 15.47 -1.49 18.94
C LEU A 283 16.23 -1.21 17.64
N VAL A 284 17.25 -2.02 17.31
CA VAL A 284 18.02 -1.87 16.06
C VAL A 284 17.15 -2.09 14.83
N MET A 285 16.29 -3.11 14.84
CA MET A 285 15.34 -3.33 13.73
C MET A 285 14.34 -2.17 13.60
N HIS A 286 13.88 -1.60 14.72
CA HIS A 286 12.97 -0.45 14.69
C HIS A 286 13.64 0.81 14.13
N VAL A 287 14.87 1.12 14.55
CA VAL A 287 15.65 2.26 14.03
C VAL A 287 15.95 2.09 12.53
N ALA A 288 16.29 0.88 12.08
CA ALA A 288 16.52 0.62 10.66
C ALA A 288 15.24 0.71 9.81
N PHE A 289 14.10 0.32 10.37
CA PHE A 289 12.80 0.47 9.73
C PHE A 289 12.40 1.94 9.57
N LEU A 290 12.61 2.76 10.60
CA LEU A 290 12.33 4.21 10.56
C LEU A 290 13.21 4.97 9.55
N ASN A 291 14.44 4.49 9.31
CA ASN A 291 15.37 5.09 8.35
C ASN A 291 15.29 4.48 6.94
N GLY A 292 14.30 3.63 6.65
CA GLY A 292 14.09 3.07 5.31
C GLY A 292 15.14 2.06 4.85
N ILE A 293 15.96 1.54 5.77
CA ILE A 293 17.08 0.63 5.48
C ILE A 293 16.69 -0.86 5.59
N GLY A 294 15.38 -1.16 5.70
CA GLY A 294 14.86 -2.50 5.97
C GLY A 294 15.31 -3.57 4.97
N SER A 295 15.54 -3.20 3.71
CA SER A 295 16.03 -4.09 2.66
C SER A 295 17.49 -4.54 2.85
N PHE A 296 18.31 -3.78 3.60
CA PHE A 296 19.70 -4.13 3.93
C PHE A 296 19.78 -5.19 5.03
N LEU A 297 18.87 -5.15 6.02
CA LEU A 297 18.81 -6.10 7.13
C LEU A 297 18.20 -7.46 6.75
N ILE A 298 17.35 -7.50 5.71
CA ILE A 298 16.83 -8.78 5.17
C ILE A 298 17.95 -9.59 4.50
N ARG A 299 18.95 -8.92 3.89
CA ARG A 299 20.12 -9.57 3.28
C ARG A 299 21.25 -9.87 4.27
N ASN A 300 21.29 -9.18 5.42
CA ASN A 300 22.30 -9.38 6.47
C ASN A 300 21.59 -9.43 7.84
N PRO A 301 21.19 -10.64 8.31
CA PRO A 301 20.47 -10.76 9.57
C PRO A 301 21.35 -10.31 10.74
N PRO A 302 20.79 -9.63 11.76
CA PRO A 302 21.54 -9.00 12.85
C PRO A 302 22.36 -9.99 13.71
N ILE A 303 22.15 -11.30 13.58
CA ILE A 303 23.00 -12.32 14.23
C ILE A 303 24.46 -12.21 13.75
N ASP A 304 24.70 -11.95 12.46
CA ASP A 304 26.05 -11.89 11.89
C ASP A 304 26.78 -10.58 12.25
N ILE A 305 26.04 -9.48 12.40
CA ILE A 305 26.58 -8.18 12.82
C ILE A 305 26.94 -8.19 14.31
N ILE A 306 26.16 -8.91 15.14
CA ILE A 306 26.45 -9.06 16.57
C ILE A 306 27.66 -10.01 16.79
N HIS A 307 27.84 -11.03 15.94
CA HIS A 307 29.04 -11.88 15.95
C HIS A 307 30.32 -11.10 15.57
N ALA A 308 30.23 -10.09 14.70
CA ALA A 308 31.39 -9.27 14.32
C ALA A 308 31.84 -8.28 15.41
N ILE A 309 30.97 -7.96 16.38
CA ILE A 309 31.25 -7.00 17.47
C ILE A 309 31.68 -7.71 18.77
N GLY A 310 31.45 -9.03 18.88
CA GLY A 310 31.88 -9.84 20.02
C GLY A 310 33.18 -10.59 19.74
N CYS A 311 34.32 -10.07 20.20
CA CYS A 311 35.55 -10.85 20.31
C CYS A 311 35.34 -11.98 21.35
N GLU A 312 34.85 -13.13 20.91
CA GLU A 312 34.45 -14.27 21.76
C GLU A 312 35.63 -15.17 22.20
N SER A 313 36.88 -14.83 21.85
CA SER A 313 38.04 -15.69 22.10
C SER A 313 38.82 -15.42 23.40
N CYS A 314 38.43 -14.48 24.26
CA CYS A 314 39.18 -14.18 25.49
C CYS A 314 38.57 -14.68 26.81
N PHE A 315 37.33 -15.21 26.82
CA PHE A 315 36.63 -15.54 28.08
C PHE A 315 36.33 -17.04 28.28
N HIS A 316 36.32 -17.83 27.20
CA HIS A 316 35.92 -19.25 27.26
C HIS A 316 36.98 -20.17 27.88
N GLU A 317 38.27 -19.86 27.72
CA GLU A 317 39.35 -20.76 28.15
C GLU A 317 39.58 -20.74 29.68
N LYS A 318 39.24 -19.64 30.36
CA LYS A 318 39.41 -19.50 31.82
C LYS A 318 38.25 -20.07 32.63
N LEU A 319 37.05 -20.20 32.06
CA LEU A 319 35.88 -20.68 32.80
C LEU A 319 35.76 -22.23 32.81
N ILE A 320 36.20 -22.88 31.73
CA ILE A 320 36.22 -24.36 31.63
C ILE A 320 37.31 -24.94 32.55
N HIS A 321 38.41 -24.24 32.77
CA HIS A 321 39.44 -24.64 33.73
C HIS A 321 39.03 -24.45 35.21
N ALA A 322 38.04 -23.60 35.48
CA ALA A 322 37.54 -23.32 36.83
C ALA A 322 36.41 -24.26 37.27
N LEU A 323 35.76 -24.97 36.34
CA LEU A 323 34.64 -25.87 36.61
C LEU A 323 34.97 -27.28 36.11
N GLY A 324 35.91 -27.92 36.81
CA GLY A 324 36.21 -29.33 36.62
C GLY A 324 35.03 -30.24 36.98
N CYS A 325 34.81 -31.24 36.13
CA CYS A 325 34.09 -32.49 36.35
C CYS A 325 32.60 -32.41 36.73
N THR A 326 31.71 -32.67 35.77
CA THR A 326 30.67 -33.71 35.86
C THR A 326 29.94 -33.80 34.51
N SER A 327 30.05 -34.97 33.89
CA SER A 327 29.37 -35.36 32.65
C SER A 327 27.89 -35.67 32.90
N HIS A 328 27.06 -35.38 31.89
CA HIS A 328 25.61 -35.62 31.79
C HIS A 328 24.68 -34.69 32.58
N PHE A 329 24.25 -33.55 31.99
CA PHE A 329 22.87 -33.01 32.07
C PHE A 329 22.70 -31.65 31.29
N PRO A 330 22.58 -31.59 29.94
CA PRO A 330 22.18 -30.32 29.30
C PRO A 330 20.90 -30.33 28.44
N ASP A 331 20.41 -31.46 27.94
CA ASP A 331 19.38 -31.39 26.88
C ASP A 331 17.94 -31.26 27.37
N LEU A 332 17.65 -31.65 28.62
CA LEU A 332 16.28 -31.63 29.16
C LEU A 332 15.86 -30.26 29.74
N LEU A 333 16.81 -29.45 30.21
CA LEU A 333 16.50 -28.15 30.84
C LEU A 333 16.19 -27.06 29.79
N LEU A 334 16.75 -27.18 28.58
CA LEU A 334 16.58 -26.22 27.49
C LEU A 334 15.19 -26.28 26.82
N SER A 335 14.47 -27.40 26.92
CA SER A 335 13.10 -27.54 26.39
C SER A 335 12.05 -27.05 27.40
N VAL A 336 12.28 -27.25 28.69
CA VAL A 336 11.35 -26.89 29.77
C VAL A 336 11.29 -25.38 30.04
N VAL A 337 12.34 -24.62 29.72
CA VAL A 337 12.42 -23.16 29.96
C VAL A 337 11.87 -22.32 28.79
N LYS A 338 11.90 -22.86 27.56
CA LYS A 338 11.40 -22.16 26.37
C LYS A 338 9.86 -22.12 26.31
N PHE A 339 9.19 -23.15 26.82
CA PHE A 339 7.73 -23.30 26.74
C PHE A 339 6.94 -22.32 27.65
N PRO A 340 7.31 -22.11 28.93
CA PRO A 340 6.57 -21.21 29.82
C PRO A 340 6.69 -19.75 29.40
N THR A 341 7.87 -19.36 28.93
CA THR A 341 8.18 -17.96 28.58
C THR A 341 7.42 -17.51 27.34
N ALA A 342 7.32 -18.37 26.32
CA ALA A 342 6.50 -18.11 25.14
C ALA A 342 5.02 -18.00 25.51
N LEU A 343 4.51 -18.87 26.39
CA LEU A 343 3.11 -18.88 26.81
C LEU A 343 2.71 -17.61 27.58
N VAL A 344 3.59 -17.11 28.46
CA VAL A 344 3.36 -15.89 29.25
C VAL A 344 3.36 -14.64 28.35
N ILE A 345 4.28 -14.58 27.38
CA ILE A 345 4.33 -13.48 26.40
C ILE A 345 3.07 -13.49 25.52
N THR A 346 2.63 -14.67 25.05
CA THR A 346 1.41 -14.80 24.25
C THR A 346 0.17 -14.40 25.05
N ALA A 347 0.04 -14.83 26.31
CA ALA A 347 -1.08 -14.44 27.19
C ALA A 347 -1.12 -12.93 27.48
N PHE A 348 0.06 -12.31 27.66
CA PHE A 348 0.17 -10.87 27.88
C PHE A 348 -0.20 -10.07 26.63
N LEU A 349 0.26 -10.48 25.44
CA LEU A 349 -0.07 -9.85 24.16
C LEU A 349 -1.57 -10.01 23.82
N LEU A 350 -2.18 -11.16 24.11
CA LEU A 350 -3.63 -11.38 23.97
C LEU A 350 -4.45 -10.54 24.97
N GLY A 351 -3.95 -10.34 26.19
CA GLY A 351 -4.58 -9.44 27.18
C GLY A 351 -4.56 -7.96 26.76
N ILE A 352 -3.48 -7.52 26.10
CA ILE A 352 -3.40 -6.19 25.50
C ILE A 352 -4.35 -6.09 24.29
N ALA A 353 -4.39 -7.10 23.42
CA ALA A 353 -5.28 -7.12 22.26
C ALA A 353 -6.77 -7.02 22.68
N ASN A 354 -7.18 -7.69 23.75
CA ASN A 354 -8.55 -7.64 24.28
C ASN A 354 -8.94 -6.27 24.85
N LYS A 355 -7.98 -5.46 25.33
CA LYS A 355 -8.24 -4.09 25.81
C LYS A 355 -8.25 -3.04 24.70
N VAL A 356 -7.61 -3.34 23.56
CA VAL A 356 -7.42 -2.39 22.45
C VAL A 356 -8.46 -2.59 21.36
N VAL A 357 -9.06 -3.79 21.23
CA VAL A 357 -10.05 -4.12 20.19
C VAL A 357 -11.40 -4.47 20.85
N PRO A 358 -12.44 -3.63 20.74
CA PRO A 358 -13.74 -3.93 21.34
C PRO A 358 -14.43 -5.10 20.60
N GLY A 359 -14.78 -6.18 21.32
CA GLY A 359 -15.61 -7.30 20.82
C GLY A 359 -14.94 -8.67 20.72
N PHE A 360 -13.71 -8.85 21.22
CA PHE A 360 -12.98 -10.13 21.13
C PHE A 360 -13.20 -11.01 22.38
N GLU A 361 -14.12 -11.97 22.36
CA GLU A 361 -14.37 -12.85 23.52
C GLU A 361 -13.43 -14.07 23.60
N LEU A 362 -12.81 -14.27 24.78
CA LEU A 362 -11.71 -15.22 25.04
C LEU A 362 -12.11 -16.39 25.97
N ASN A 363 -13.40 -16.68 26.10
CA ASN A 363 -13.95 -17.54 27.15
C ASN A 363 -13.51 -19.03 27.08
N GLY A 364 -13.06 -19.53 25.92
CA GLY A 364 -12.57 -20.92 25.79
C GLY A 364 -11.12 -21.15 26.24
N PHE A 365 -10.27 -20.12 26.19
CA PHE A 365 -8.83 -20.26 26.43
C PHE A 365 -8.49 -20.37 27.92
N PHE A 366 -9.18 -19.60 28.78
CA PHE A 366 -8.92 -19.59 30.22
C PHE A 366 -9.32 -20.89 30.93
N ASN A 367 -10.40 -21.56 30.51
CA ASN A 367 -10.79 -22.86 31.07
C ASN A 367 -9.79 -23.96 30.71
N THR A 368 -9.25 -23.95 29.50
CA THR A 368 -8.20 -24.90 29.07
C THR A 368 -6.88 -24.63 29.78
N PHE A 369 -6.56 -23.36 30.03
CA PHE A 369 -5.40 -22.92 30.79
C PHE A 369 -5.46 -23.37 32.27
N PHE A 370 -6.62 -23.26 32.92
CA PHE A 370 -6.78 -23.67 34.33
C PHE A 370 -6.60 -25.18 34.52
N VAL A 371 -7.11 -25.98 33.58
CA VAL A 371 -6.96 -27.46 33.60
C VAL A 371 -5.51 -27.87 33.35
N ALA A 372 -4.80 -27.22 32.41
CA ALA A 372 -3.40 -27.52 32.13
C ALA A 372 -2.48 -27.17 33.32
N VAL A 373 -2.73 -26.06 34.02
CA VAL A 373 -1.97 -25.67 35.22
C VAL A 373 -2.24 -26.64 36.37
N LEU A 374 -3.49 -27.08 36.58
CA LEU A 374 -3.83 -28.08 37.62
C LEU A 374 -3.15 -29.44 37.38
N ILE A 375 -3.03 -29.88 36.13
CA ILE A 375 -2.34 -31.14 35.77
C ILE A 375 -0.84 -31.04 36.06
N VAL A 376 -0.20 -29.90 35.74
CA VAL A 376 1.25 -29.70 35.91
C VAL A 376 1.64 -29.49 37.39
N VAL A 377 0.80 -28.78 38.15
CA VAL A 377 0.99 -28.61 39.60
C VAL A 377 0.71 -29.93 40.33
N GLY A 378 -0.29 -30.69 39.87
CA GLY A 378 -0.58 -32.04 40.39
C GLY A 378 0.56 -33.04 40.17
N ASP A 379 1.18 -33.05 38.98
CA ASP A 379 2.28 -33.98 38.66
C ASP A 379 3.57 -33.63 39.44
N SER A 380 3.81 -32.34 39.71
CA SER A 380 4.92 -31.88 40.56
C SER A 380 4.74 -32.21 42.04
N LEU A 381 3.49 -32.26 42.53
CA LEU A 381 3.16 -32.64 43.91
C LEU A 381 3.21 -34.16 44.13
N ILE A 382 2.85 -34.97 43.12
CA ILE A 382 2.92 -36.44 43.22
C ILE A 382 4.38 -36.93 43.27
N ARG A 383 5.30 -36.26 42.55
CA ARG A 383 6.74 -36.60 42.55
C ARG A 383 7.50 -36.18 43.82
N SER A 384 6.92 -35.33 44.67
CA SER A 384 7.56 -34.87 45.91
C SER A 384 7.12 -35.63 47.18
N VAL A 385 6.09 -36.49 47.09
CA VAL A 385 5.49 -37.18 48.25
C VAL A 385 5.80 -38.70 48.31
N ILE A 386 6.33 -39.31 47.25
CA ILE A 386 6.69 -40.74 47.24
C ILE A 386 8.22 -40.89 47.25
N PRO A 387 8.86 -41.30 48.36
CA PRO A 387 10.29 -41.55 48.37
C PRO A 387 10.60 -42.94 47.79
N PHE A 388 11.49 -42.93 46.81
CA PHE A 388 12.45 -43.97 46.36
C PHE A 388 12.03 -45.44 46.26
N VAL A 389 12.44 -46.05 45.15
CA VAL A 389 13.46 -47.12 45.20
C VAL A 389 14.59 -46.74 44.25
#